data_AF-A0A535UV72-F1
#
_entry.id   AF-A0A535UV72-F1
#
_cell.length_a   1.000
_cell.length_b   1.000
_cell.length_c   1.000
_cell.angle_alpha   90.00
_cell.angle_beta   90.00
_cell.angle_gamma   90.00
#
_symmetry.space_group_name_H-M   'P 1'
#
loop_
_entity.id
_entity.type
_entity.pdbx_description
1 polymer ?
#
loop_
_entity_poly.entity_id
_entity_poly.type
_entity_poly.pdbx_seq_one_letter_code
_entity_poly.pdbx_strand_id
1 'polypeptide(L)'
;MKCLTLGRRPLDPPMALGNMQKVALRFLDGEVIKGLIADNPQRNKYGVTVELVSPAGDEIELLGIPYHSLKAVFYLKSWDSRPPEYVDVTGQWSGTRMDTPLVDLLGEIGRLADLRDRGELTDEDFQRRRRVILDKI
;
A
#
# COMPACT_ATOMS: atom_id res chain seq x y z
N MET A 1 -5.09 16.55 9.49
CA MET A 1 -5.51 15.81 8.28
C MET A 1 -4.31 15.77 7.34
N LYS A 2 -3.84 14.59 6.94
CA LYS A 2 -2.51 14.40 6.34
C LYS A 2 -2.53 14.23 4.83
N CYS A 3 -3.54 13.54 4.33
CA CYS A 3 -3.82 13.31 2.92
C CYS A 3 -5.35 13.23 2.74
N LEU A 4 -5.80 13.47 1.52
CA LEU A 4 -7.19 13.49 1.11
C LEU A 4 -7.32 12.83 -0.25
N THR A 5 -8.20 11.86 -0.43
CA THR A 5 -8.54 11.38 -1.77
C THR A 5 -9.47 12.41 -2.42
N LEU A 6 -8.97 13.05 -3.47
CA LEU A 6 -9.67 14.05 -4.27
C LEU A 6 -10.50 13.41 -5.40
N GLY A 7 -10.16 12.20 -5.81
CA GLY A 7 -10.87 11.48 -6.86
C GLY A 7 -10.26 10.10 -7.12
N ARG A 8 -11.01 9.28 -7.87
CA ARG A 8 -10.58 7.98 -8.38
C ARG A 8 -10.91 7.91 -9.87
N ARG A 9 -10.02 7.33 -10.66
CA ARG A 9 -10.26 7.04 -12.07
C ARG A 9 -9.82 5.62 -12.39
N PRO A 10 -10.51 4.89 -13.29
CA PRO A 10 -10.05 3.58 -13.72
C PRO A 10 -8.67 3.69 -14.38
N LEU A 11 -7.83 2.69 -14.17
CA LEU A 11 -6.55 2.57 -14.87
C LEU A 11 -6.80 2.14 -16.31
N ASP A 12 -6.53 3.00 -17.30
CA ASP A 12 -6.65 2.64 -18.71
C ASP A 12 -5.57 1.60 -19.10
N PRO A 13 -5.94 0.41 -19.63
CA PRO A 13 -4.99 -0.51 -20.24
C PRO A 13 -4.47 0.08 -21.58
N PRO A 14 -3.17 -0.07 -21.93
CA PRO A 14 -2.20 -1.03 -21.42
C PRO A 14 -1.04 -0.33 -20.71
N MET A 15 -1.31 0.42 -19.63
CA MET A 15 -0.21 0.95 -18.83
C MET A 15 0.58 -0.20 -18.18
N ALA A 16 1.79 -0.43 -18.67
CA ALA A 16 2.72 -1.38 -18.07
C ALA A 16 3.16 -0.84 -16.70
N LEU A 17 2.51 -1.29 -15.62
CA LEU A 17 2.82 -0.95 -14.22
C LEU A 17 4.33 -1.10 -13.90
N GLY A 18 5.04 -2.00 -14.60
CA GLY A 18 6.49 -2.20 -14.46
C GLY A 18 7.36 -1.02 -14.88
N ASN A 19 6.86 -0.14 -15.76
CA ASN A 19 7.57 1.05 -16.24
C ASN A 19 7.17 2.33 -15.50
N MET A 20 6.19 2.25 -14.60
CA MET A 20 5.75 3.40 -13.80
C MET A 20 6.79 3.74 -12.74
N GLN A 21 6.92 5.04 -12.48
CA GLN A 21 7.89 5.54 -11.53
C GLN A 21 7.40 5.28 -10.11
N LYS A 22 8.26 4.68 -9.28
CA LYS A 22 7.96 4.40 -7.87
C LYS A 22 8.18 5.65 -7.05
N VAL A 23 7.26 5.94 -6.14
CA VAL A 23 7.34 7.09 -5.26
C VAL A 23 7.10 6.69 -3.80
N ALA A 24 7.82 7.34 -2.89
CA ALA A 24 7.56 7.29 -1.47
C ALA A 24 7.31 8.71 -0.94
N LEU A 25 6.14 8.92 -0.38
CA LEU A 25 5.70 10.17 0.25
C LEU A 25 5.91 10.04 1.75
N ARG A 26 6.84 10.82 2.30
CA ARG A 26 7.13 10.82 3.74
C ARG A 26 6.42 12.00 4.40
N PHE A 27 5.65 11.71 5.43
CA PHE A 27 4.96 12.69 6.24
C PHE A 27 5.80 13.11 7.46
N LEU A 28 5.47 14.25 8.06
CA LEU A 28 6.20 14.80 9.20
C LEU A 28 6.11 13.93 10.46
N ASP A 29 5.04 13.15 10.59
CA ASP A 29 4.83 12.19 11.69
C ASP A 29 5.58 10.87 11.53
N GLY A 30 6.31 10.71 10.42
CA GLY A 30 7.08 9.50 10.12
C GLY A 30 6.36 8.50 9.22
N GLU A 31 5.07 8.71 8.92
CA GLU A 31 4.32 7.84 8.01
C GLU A 31 4.92 7.91 6.59
N VAL A 32 4.94 6.77 5.89
CA VAL A 32 5.42 6.67 4.52
C VAL A 32 4.41 5.96 3.64
N ILE A 33 3.87 6.70 2.70
CA ILE A 33 3.03 6.18 1.63
C ILE A 33 3.93 5.76 0.47
N LYS A 34 3.80 4.52 -0.01
CA LYS A 34 4.53 3.99 -1.17
C LYS A 34 3.54 3.67 -2.30
N GLY A 35 3.82 4.12 -3.51
CA GLY A 35 2.94 3.86 -4.66
C GLY A 35 3.65 4.01 -6.00
N LEU A 36 2.94 3.61 -7.05
CA LEU A 36 3.33 3.90 -8.43
C LEU A 36 2.67 5.20 -8.84
N ILE A 37 3.45 6.13 -9.39
CA ILE A 37 2.92 7.40 -9.83
C ILE A 37 2.40 7.28 -11.27
N ALA A 38 1.16 7.74 -11.49
CA ALA A 38 0.57 7.73 -12.83
C ALA A 38 0.96 8.98 -13.63
N ASP A 39 1.06 10.13 -12.96
CA ASP A 39 1.50 11.40 -13.56
C ASP A 39 2.31 12.22 -12.55
N ASN A 40 3.10 13.18 -13.03
CA ASN A 40 4.00 13.96 -12.21
C ASN A 40 3.23 14.79 -11.16
N PRO A 41 3.72 14.91 -9.91
CA PRO A 41 3.01 15.63 -8.85
C PRO A 41 2.77 17.09 -9.23
N GLN A 42 1.52 17.54 -9.10
CA GLN A 42 1.16 18.93 -9.35
C GLN A 42 1.29 19.75 -8.07
N ARG A 43 2.09 20.82 -8.13
CA ARG A 43 2.24 21.78 -7.04
C ARG A 43 1.10 22.78 -7.07
N ASN A 44 0.32 22.82 -5.99
CA ASN A 44 -0.75 23.77 -5.77
C ASN A 44 -0.35 24.79 -4.70
N LYS A 45 -1.21 25.81 -4.51
CA LYS A 45 -0.97 26.92 -3.57
C LYS A 45 -0.80 26.45 -2.12
N TYR A 46 -1.53 25.41 -1.71
CA TYR A 46 -1.59 24.95 -0.31
C TYR A 46 -1.07 23.51 -0.10
N GLY A 47 -0.63 22.86 -1.17
CA GLY A 47 -0.20 21.46 -1.11
C GLY A 47 0.22 20.94 -2.47
N VAL A 48 0.38 19.63 -2.54
CA VAL A 48 0.64 18.88 -3.78
C VAL A 48 -0.51 17.93 -4.05
N THR A 49 -0.76 17.70 -5.33
CA THR A 49 -1.66 16.66 -5.78
C THR A 49 -0.85 15.57 -6.46
N VAL A 50 -1.09 14.31 -6.09
CA VAL A 50 -0.35 13.15 -6.57
C VAL A 50 -1.33 12.10 -7.08
N GLU A 51 -1.10 11.58 -8.27
CA GLU A 51 -1.85 10.45 -8.81
C GLU A 51 -1.10 9.15 -8.52
N LEU A 52 -1.67 8.30 -7.66
CA LEU A 52 -1.10 7.01 -7.32
C LEU A 52 -1.97 5.87 -7.83
N VAL A 53 -1.36 4.83 -8.37
CA VAL A 53 -2.08 3.58 -8.67
C VAL A 53 -2.51 2.93 -7.35
N SER A 54 -3.74 2.40 -7.34
CA SER A 54 -4.30 1.66 -6.23
C SER A 54 -3.44 0.43 -5.91
N PRO A 55 -3.43 -0.05 -4.65
CA PRO A 55 -2.74 -1.30 -4.30
C PRO A 55 -3.26 -2.52 -5.09
N ALA A 56 -4.52 -2.49 -5.51
CA ALA A 56 -5.14 -3.53 -6.33
C ALA A 56 -4.73 -3.44 -7.82
N GLY A 57 -4.14 -2.33 -8.26
CA GLY A 57 -3.65 -2.15 -9.63
C GLY A 57 -4.76 -1.92 -10.66
N ASP A 58 -5.96 -1.57 -10.23
CA ASP A 58 -7.18 -1.39 -11.03
C ASP A 58 -7.56 0.07 -11.25
N GLU A 59 -7.17 0.95 -10.33
CA GLU A 59 -7.58 2.34 -10.30
C GLU A 59 -6.38 3.27 -10.05
N ILE A 60 -6.54 4.54 -10.41
CA ILE A 60 -5.66 5.64 -10.03
C ILE A 60 -6.41 6.53 -9.06
N GLU A 61 -5.82 6.74 -7.89
CA GLU A 61 -6.30 7.64 -6.87
C GLU A 61 -5.58 8.98 -6.93
N LEU A 62 -6.36 10.06 -6.97
CA LEU A 62 -5.86 11.42 -6.89
C LEU A 62 -5.79 11.82 -5.42
N LEU A 63 -4.60 12.01 -4.88
CA LEU A 63 -4.36 12.39 -3.49
C LEU A 63 -3.97 13.87 -3.37
N GLY A 64 -4.69 14.61 -2.55
CA GLY A 64 -4.34 15.96 -2.12
C GLY A 64 -3.59 15.93 -0.80
N ILE A 65 -2.40 16.53 -0.77
CA ILE A 65 -1.50 16.51 0.39
C ILE A 65 -1.10 17.94 0.74
N PRO A 66 -1.52 18.47 1.90
CA PRO A 66 -1.14 19.81 2.31
C PRO A 66 0.36 19.90 2.65
N TYR A 67 1.00 21.03 2.37
CA TYR A 67 2.46 21.17 2.59
C TYR A 67 2.88 20.98 4.06
N HIS A 68 2.00 21.30 5.00
CA HIS A 68 2.32 21.17 6.43
C HIS A 68 2.38 19.72 6.90
N SER A 69 1.85 18.74 6.15
CA SER A 69 1.91 17.33 6.53
C SER A 69 3.07 16.60 5.83
N LEU A 70 3.53 17.10 4.68
CA LEU A 70 4.53 16.45 3.84
C LEU A 70 5.95 16.85 4.25
N LYS A 71 6.77 15.86 4.58
CA LYS A 71 8.20 16.04 4.83
C LYS A 71 9.01 16.01 3.54
N ALA A 72 8.78 15.01 2.69
CA ALA A 72 9.56 14.81 1.47
C ALA A 72 8.84 13.86 0.49
N VAL A 73 9.19 13.98 -0.79
CA VAL A 73 8.80 13.07 -1.87
C VAL A 73 10.06 12.43 -2.42
N PHE A 74 10.13 11.10 -2.41
CA PHE A 74 11.27 10.34 -2.90
C PHE A 74 10.88 9.55 -4.15
N TYR A 75 11.63 9.74 -5.23
CA TYR A 75 11.52 8.89 -6.42
C TYR A 75 12.46 7.71 -6.31
N LEU A 76 11.91 6.51 -6.44
CA LEU A 76 12.61 5.26 -6.20
C LEU A 76 12.87 4.53 -7.53
N LYS A 77 14.09 4.00 -7.69
CA LYS A 77 14.41 3.06 -8.79
C LYS A 77 13.92 1.65 -8.46
N SER A 78 14.07 1.25 -7.20
CA SER A 78 13.61 -0.03 -6.66
C SER A 78 12.94 0.20 -5.31
N TRP A 79 12.08 -0.74 -4.91
CA TRP A 79 11.55 -0.74 -3.55
C TRP A 79 12.71 -1.03 -2.59
N ASP A 80 12.88 -0.20 -1.56
CA ASP A 80 13.91 -0.40 -0.55
C ASP A 80 13.66 -1.74 0.16
N SER A 81 14.69 -2.59 0.20
CA SER A 81 14.66 -3.95 0.74
C SER A 81 15.04 -4.00 2.23
N ARG A 82 15.29 -2.85 2.86
CA ARG A 82 15.50 -2.78 4.31
C ARG A 82 14.17 -3.03 5.05
N PRO A 83 14.18 -3.78 6.17
CA PRO A 83 12.98 -4.02 6.96
C PRO A 83 12.37 -2.67 7.36
N PRO A 84 11.07 -2.47 7.15
CA PRO A 84 10.45 -1.18 7.34
C PRO A 84 10.36 -0.83 8.82
N GLU A 85 10.80 0.36 9.20
CA GLU A 85 10.52 0.90 10.54
C GLU A 85 9.04 1.26 10.70
N TYR A 86 8.32 1.55 9.61
CA TYR A 86 6.86 1.69 9.52
C TYR A 86 6.47 1.62 8.04
N VAL A 87 5.75 0.58 7.61
CA VAL A 87 5.03 0.58 6.33
C VAL A 87 3.62 0.07 6.63
N ASP A 88 2.70 1.01 6.71
CA ASP A 88 1.28 0.72 6.66
C ASP A 88 0.93 0.45 5.19
N VAL A 89 0.94 -0.82 4.78
CA VAL A 89 0.29 -1.23 3.52
C VAL A 89 -1.17 -1.56 3.85
N THR A 90 -1.91 -0.59 4.36
CA THR A 90 -3.37 -0.68 4.35
C THR A 90 -3.83 -0.41 2.92
N GLY A 91 -4.63 -1.31 2.37
CA GLY A 91 -5.35 -1.14 1.10
C GLY A 91 -6.38 -0.01 1.12
N GLN A 92 -6.19 0.99 1.97
CA GLN A 92 -7.09 2.11 2.18
C GLN A 92 -6.26 3.27 2.74
N TRP A 93 -6.13 4.37 1.98
CA TRP A 93 -5.42 5.57 2.45
C TRP A 93 -6.23 6.31 3.52
N SER A 94 -6.38 5.71 4.68
CA SER A 94 -6.91 6.38 5.85
C SER A 94 -6.09 5.95 7.05
N GLY A 95 -5.30 6.90 7.57
CA GLY A 95 -4.50 6.70 8.76
C GLY A 95 -5.35 6.19 9.91
N THR A 96 -5.04 4.98 10.37
CA THR A 96 -5.27 4.57 11.74
C THR A 96 -4.09 3.70 12.14
N ARG A 97 -3.30 4.26 13.04
CA ARG A 97 -2.21 3.60 13.73
C ARG A 97 -2.75 2.36 14.43
N MET A 98 -2.43 1.17 13.93
CA MET A 98 -2.42 -0.03 14.74
C MET A 98 -1.15 -0.83 14.46
N ASP A 99 -0.21 -0.78 15.41
CA ASP A 99 0.75 -1.87 15.57
C ASP A 99 -0.07 -3.12 15.89
N THR A 100 -0.39 -3.95 14.90
CA THR A 100 -1.25 -5.12 15.12
C THR A 100 -0.64 -6.36 14.50
N PRO A 101 0.07 -7.20 15.29
CA PRO A 101 0.42 -8.58 14.90
C PRO A 101 -0.79 -9.36 14.36
N LEU A 102 -2.01 -8.95 14.71
CA LEU A 102 -3.27 -9.53 14.27
C LEU A 102 -3.57 -9.30 12.77
N VAL A 103 -3.14 -8.18 12.19
CA VAL A 103 -3.38 -7.87 10.77
C VAL A 103 -2.46 -8.70 9.87
N ASP A 104 -1.19 -8.83 10.24
CA ASP A 104 -0.25 -9.72 9.56
C ASP A 104 -0.71 -11.19 9.63
N LEU A 105 -1.24 -11.61 10.77
CA LEU A 105 -1.76 -12.95 11.00
C LEU A 105 -3.02 -13.23 10.16
N LEU A 106 -3.93 -12.27 10.05
CA LEU A 106 -5.09 -12.35 9.16
C LEU A 106 -4.66 -12.39 7.67
N GLY A 107 -3.62 -11.65 7.30
CA GLY A 107 -3.02 -11.70 5.97
C GLY A 107 -2.38 -13.05 5.64
N GLU A 108 -1.66 -13.68 6.57
CA GLU A 108 -1.10 -15.02 6.41
C GLU A 108 -2.19 -16.08 6.26
N ILE A 109 -3.26 -16.00 7.06
CA ILE A 109 -4.41 -16.91 6.96
C ILE A 109 -5.14 -16.73 5.62
N GLY A 110 -5.30 -15.49 5.13
CA GLY A 110 -5.89 -15.20 3.83
C GLY A 110 -5.11 -15.81 2.67
N ARG A 111 -3.78 -15.63 2.65
CA ARG A 111 -2.92 -16.24 1.62
C ARG A 111 -2.96 -17.77 1.62
N LEU A 112 -3.10 -18.39 2.79
CA LEU A 112 -3.28 -19.84 2.89
C LEU A 112 -4.63 -20.29 2.33
N ALA A 113 -5.68 -19.51 2.50
CA ALA A 113 -6.99 -19.81 1.95
C ALA A 113 -6.97 -19.72 0.42
N ASP A 114 -6.30 -18.71 -0.15
CA ASP A 114 -6.13 -18.56 -1.60
C ASP A 114 -5.30 -19.70 -2.22
N LEU A 115 -4.35 -20.28 -1.49
CA LEU A 115 -3.57 -21.44 -1.96
C LEU A 115 -4.40 -22.72 -1.96
N ARG A 116 -5.29 -22.89 -0.97
CA ARG A 116 -6.25 -23.99 -0.95
C ARG A 116 -7.28 -23.85 -2.08
N ASP A 117 -7.82 -22.66 -2.28
CA ASP A 117 -8.85 -22.41 -3.29
C ASP A 117 -8.31 -22.57 -4.72
N ARG A 118 -6.99 -22.39 -4.92
CA ARG A 118 -6.27 -22.74 -6.16
C ARG A 118 -5.91 -24.22 -6.30
N GLY A 119 -6.20 -25.05 -5.29
CA GLY A 119 -5.88 -26.48 -5.28
C GLY A 119 -4.39 -26.80 -5.07
N GLU A 120 -3.58 -25.81 -4.75
CA GLU A 120 -2.12 -25.95 -4.50
C GLU A 120 -1.82 -26.44 -3.08
N LEU A 121 -2.84 -26.45 -2.21
CA LEU A 121 -2.74 -26.91 -0.83
C LEU A 121 -3.91 -27.83 -0.48
N THR A 122 -3.62 -29.00 0.08
CA THR A 122 -4.64 -29.92 0.59
C THR A 122 -5.27 -29.35 1.86
N ASP A 123 -6.53 -29.73 2.13
CA ASP A 123 -7.27 -29.21 3.28
C ASP A 123 -6.61 -29.59 4.61
N GLU A 124 -5.99 -30.77 4.69
CA GLU A 124 -5.23 -31.21 5.87
C GLU A 124 -4.00 -30.33 6.14
N ASP A 125 -3.27 -29.94 5.08
CA ASP A 125 -2.09 -29.08 5.20
C ASP A 125 -2.48 -27.62 5.50
N PHE A 126 -3.64 -27.16 5.00
CA PHE A 126 -4.22 -25.87 5.37
C PHE A 126 -4.55 -25.82 6.86
N GLN A 127 -5.26 -26.81 7.41
CA GLN A 127 -5.62 -26.83 8.83
C GLN A 127 -4.39 -26.94 9.75
N ARG A 128 -3.36 -27.70 9.33
CA ARG A 128 -2.09 -27.80 10.07
C ARG A 128 -1.37 -26.44 10.14
N ARG A 129 -1.23 -25.76 9.00
CA ARG A 129 -0.52 -24.46 8.92
C ARG A 129 -1.30 -23.32 9.59
N ARG A 130 -2.63 -23.30 9.42
CA ARG A 130 -3.50 -22.36 10.11
C ARG A 130 -3.39 -22.48 11.63
N ARG A 131 -3.30 -23.71 12.16
CA ARG A 131 -3.12 -23.94 13.60
C ARG A 131 -1.79 -23.38 14.10
N VAL A 132 -0.70 -23.61 13.39
CA VAL A 132 0.63 -23.05 13.72
C VAL A 132 0.66 -21.53 13.72
N ILE A 133 -0.08 -20.89 12.81
CA ILE A 133 -0.18 -19.42 12.75
C ILE A 133 -1.01 -18.86 13.91
N LEU A 134 -2.10 -19.54 14.28
CA LEU A 134 -2.92 -19.16 15.43
C LEU A 134 -2.23 -19.40 16.79
N ASP A 135 -1.22 -20.27 16.83
CA ASP A 135 -0.43 -20.58 18.04
C ASP A 135 0.66 -19.52 18.33
N LYS A 136 0.86 -18.55 17.42
CA LYS A 136 1.80 -17.41 17.60
C LYS A 136 1.20 -16.24 18.41
N ILE A 137 0.02 -16.43 19.02
CA ILE A 137 -0.73 -15.45 19.82
C ILE A 137 -0.54 -15.80 21.30
#